data_AF-A0A6P5XJ30-F1
#
_entry.id   AF-A0A6P5XJ30-F1
#
_cell.length_a   1.000
_cell.length_b   1.000
_cell.length_c   1.000
_cell.angle_alpha   90.00
_cell.angle_beta   90.00
_cell.angle_gamma   90.00
#
_symmetry.space_group_name_H-M   'P 1'
#
loop_
_entity.id
_entity.type
_entity.pdbx_description
1 polymer ?
#
loop_
_entity_poly.entity_id
_entity_poly.type
_entity_poly.pdbx_seq_one_letter_code
_entity_poly.pdbx_strand_id
1 'polypeptide(L)'
;MKHEAEALEKKIKNLTKSFYIYCKIKGEPSCSDTIELLNDHLKKRTCCRFICQYMQLWEVDLQNRNGRHNVVLNYHEFISRSLTLNTGPNSSIFVANKLNDINISKNFPNMDACSAFAFVFNHEYTKKYAVPKNLAQETQVSTSVS
;
A
#
# COMPACT_ATOMS: atom_id res chain seq x y z
N MET A 1 -36.36 -23.98 16.47
CA MET A 1 -35.75 -23.38 17.68
C MET A 1 -34.63 -24.23 18.31
N LYS A 2 -34.89 -25.40 18.93
CA LYS A 2 -33.84 -26.16 19.64
C LYS A 2 -32.69 -26.65 18.73
N HIS A 3 -33.03 -27.22 17.58
CA HIS A 3 -32.04 -27.66 16.58
C HIS A 3 -31.28 -26.51 15.90
N GLU A 4 -31.90 -25.34 15.77
CA GLU A 4 -31.22 -24.15 15.22
C GLU A 4 -30.22 -23.57 16.21
N ALA A 5 -30.57 -23.57 17.51
CA ALA A 5 -29.66 -23.19 18.58
C ALA A 5 -28.45 -24.14 18.65
N GLU A 6 -28.68 -25.45 18.57
CA GLU A 6 -27.61 -26.47 18.53
C GLU A 6 -26.69 -26.29 17.30
N ALA A 7 -27.28 -26.02 16.12
CA ALA A 7 -26.52 -25.78 14.91
C ALA A 7 -25.68 -24.49 15.00
N LEU A 8 -26.22 -23.44 15.61
CA LEU A 8 -25.51 -22.18 15.84
C LEU A 8 -24.36 -22.36 16.83
N GLU A 9 -24.59 -23.10 17.93
CA GLU A 9 -23.55 -23.40 18.92
C GLU A 9 -22.40 -24.19 18.30
N LYS A 10 -22.71 -25.15 17.41
CA LYS A 10 -21.71 -25.91 16.67
C LYS A 10 -20.90 -25.02 15.72
N LYS A 11 -21.53 -24.05 15.05
CA LYS A 11 -20.84 -23.05 14.20
C LYS A 11 -19.93 -22.16 15.02
N ILE A 12 -20.38 -21.69 16.18
CA ILE A 12 -19.58 -20.88 17.11
C ILE A 12 -18.36 -21.67 17.58
N LYS A 13 -18.54 -22.91 18.06
CA LYS A 13 -17.42 -23.79 18.47
C LYS A 13 -16.40 -24.00 17.35
N ASN A 14 -16.86 -24.24 16.12
CA ASN A 14 -15.96 -24.42 14.98
C ASN A 14 -15.19 -23.13 14.66
N LEU A 15 -15.86 -21.98 14.64
CA LEU A 15 -15.23 -20.69 14.36
C LEU A 15 -14.17 -20.34 15.42
N THR A 16 -14.50 -20.52 16.70
CA THR A 16 -13.58 -20.31 17.82
C THR A 16 -12.35 -21.22 17.70
N LYS A 17 -12.54 -22.50 17.37
CA LYS A 17 -11.43 -23.46 17.19
C LYS A 17 -10.54 -23.07 16.01
N SER A 18 -11.12 -22.69 14.87
CA SER A 18 -10.36 -22.21 13.72
C SER A 18 -9.56 -20.95 14.05
N PHE A 19 -10.14 -20.03 14.83
CA PHE A 19 -9.47 -18.82 15.27
C PHE A 19 -8.27 -19.11 16.18
N TYR A 20 -8.41 -20.01 17.16
CA TYR A 20 -7.30 -20.41 18.03
C TYR A 20 -6.12 -21.01 17.26
N ILE A 21 -6.42 -21.89 16.29
CA ILE A 21 -5.39 -22.50 15.43
C ILE A 21 -4.67 -21.41 14.62
N TYR A 22 -5.43 -20.53 13.99
CA TYR A 22 -4.88 -19.47 13.14
C TYR A 22 -4.02 -18.48 13.91
N CYS A 23 -4.47 -18.04 15.09
CA CYS A 23 -3.76 -17.11 15.94
C CYS A 23 -2.67 -17.78 16.81
N LYS A 24 -2.48 -19.10 16.71
CA LYS A 24 -1.52 -19.90 17.51
C LYS A 24 -1.66 -19.66 19.03
N ILE A 25 -2.90 -19.45 19.49
CA ILE A 25 -3.18 -19.17 20.89
C ILE A 25 -3.00 -20.46 21.69
N LYS A 26 -2.19 -20.41 22.76
CA LYS A 26 -1.95 -21.54 23.67
C LYS A 26 -2.78 -21.36 24.93
N GLY A 27 -3.39 -22.43 25.42
CA GLY A 27 -4.30 -22.40 26.56
C GLY A 27 -5.71 -21.95 26.18
N GLU A 28 -6.60 -21.90 27.17
CA GLU A 28 -7.96 -21.37 27.01
C GLU A 28 -7.94 -19.89 27.43
N PRO A 29 -7.92 -18.93 26.48
CA PRO A 29 -7.91 -17.51 26.81
C PRO A 29 -9.24 -17.10 27.42
N SER A 30 -9.20 -16.08 28.28
CA SER A 30 -10.44 -15.51 28.79
C SER A 30 -11.26 -14.88 27.64
N CYS A 31 -12.54 -14.61 27.89
CA CYS A 31 -13.37 -13.89 26.93
C CYS A 31 -12.75 -12.52 26.58
N SER A 32 -12.12 -11.85 27.54
CA SER A 32 -11.42 -10.57 27.32
C SER A 32 -10.25 -10.74 26.37
N ASP A 33 -9.39 -11.72 26.64
CA ASP A 33 -8.20 -11.99 25.82
C ASP A 33 -8.59 -12.37 24.38
N THR A 34 -9.68 -13.11 24.22
CA THR A 34 -10.21 -13.50 22.91
C THR A 34 -10.71 -12.29 22.12
N ILE A 35 -11.42 -11.36 22.77
CA ILE A 35 -11.91 -10.12 22.14
C ILE A 35 -10.73 -9.24 21.72
N GLU A 36 -9.72 -9.11 22.58
CA GLU A 36 -8.52 -8.33 22.27
C GLU A 36 -7.78 -8.91 21.06
N LEU A 37 -7.52 -10.22 21.04
CA LEU A 37 -6.88 -10.91 19.93
C LEU A 37 -7.68 -10.81 18.63
N LEU A 38 -9.01 -10.87 18.70
CA LEU A 38 -9.88 -10.69 17.54
C LEU A 38 -9.77 -9.27 16.99
N ASN A 39 -9.82 -8.26 17.84
CA ASN A 39 -9.65 -6.86 17.43
C ASN A 39 -8.29 -6.64 16.79
N ASP A 40 -7.24 -7.21 17.38
CA ASP A 40 -5.88 -7.13 16.86
C ASP A 40 -5.74 -7.78 15.48
N HIS A 41 -6.34 -8.95 15.30
CA HIS A 41 -6.40 -9.65 14.02
C HIS A 41 -7.19 -8.86 12.97
N LEU A 42 -8.36 -8.31 13.33
CA LEU A 42 -9.18 -7.52 12.42
C LEU A 42 -8.48 -6.22 12.01
N LYS A 43 -7.77 -5.56 12.93
CA LYS A 43 -6.90 -4.41 12.62
C LYS A 43 -5.81 -4.80 11.63
N LYS A 44 -5.04 -5.87 11.92
CA LYS A 44 -3.98 -6.37 11.01
C LYS A 44 -4.53 -6.73 9.64
N ARG A 45 -5.64 -7.45 9.56
CA ARG A 45 -6.31 -7.82 8.29
C ARG A 45 -6.78 -6.59 7.52
N THR A 46 -7.31 -5.59 8.21
CA THR A 46 -7.77 -4.34 7.61
C THR A 46 -6.60 -3.52 7.10
N CYS A 47 -5.52 -3.40 7.87
CA CYS A 47 -4.27 -2.78 7.41
C CYS A 47 -3.69 -3.49 6.19
N CYS A 48 -3.62 -4.83 6.20
CA CYS A 48 -3.17 -5.59 5.03
C CYS A 48 -4.07 -5.36 3.82
N ARG A 49 -5.40 -5.31 4.00
CA ARG A 49 -6.33 -4.99 2.92
C ARG A 49 -6.08 -3.59 2.37
N PHE A 50 -5.88 -2.59 3.22
CA PHE A 50 -5.54 -1.25 2.78
C PHE A 50 -4.21 -1.23 2.05
N ILE A 51 -3.16 -1.90 2.55
CA ILE A 51 -1.86 -2.02 1.85
C ILE A 51 -2.04 -2.68 0.48
N CYS A 52 -2.78 -3.78 0.40
CA CYS A 52 -3.08 -4.44 -0.86
C CYS A 52 -3.90 -3.55 -1.80
N GLN A 53 -4.87 -2.78 -1.28
CA GLN A 53 -5.62 -1.80 -2.06
C GLN A 53 -4.72 -0.67 -2.54
N TYR A 54 -3.91 -0.06 -1.69
CA TYR A 54 -2.88 0.93 -2.04
C TYR A 54 -1.91 0.40 -3.09
N MET A 55 -1.49 -0.87 -3.00
CA MET A 55 -0.65 -1.52 -4.01
C MET A 55 -1.41 -1.85 -5.30
N GLN A 56 -2.72 -2.18 -5.23
CA GLN A 56 -3.58 -2.33 -6.39
C GLN A 56 -3.90 -0.99 -7.07
N LEU A 57 -3.73 0.13 -6.38
CA LEU A 57 -3.75 1.45 -7.00
C LEU A 57 -2.52 1.72 -7.85
N TRP A 58 -1.53 0.81 -7.87
CA TRP A 58 -0.28 0.97 -8.62
C TRP A 58 -0.23 -0.09 -9.72
N GLU A 59 -0.38 0.33 -10.98
CA GLU A 59 0.12 -0.50 -12.08
C GLU A 59 1.64 -0.42 -12.06
N VAL A 60 2.29 -1.58 -11.88
CA VAL A 60 3.75 -1.70 -11.84
C VAL A 60 4.24 -2.22 -13.19
N ASP A 61 4.84 -1.34 -14.00
CA ASP A 61 5.54 -1.75 -15.23
C ASP A 61 7.04 -1.86 -14.96
N LEU A 62 7.59 -3.05 -15.20
CA LEU A 62 9.00 -3.41 -15.00
C LEU A 62 9.68 -3.52 -16.36
N GLN A 63 10.39 -2.47 -16.76
CA GLN A 63 11.16 -2.47 -18.00
C GLN A 63 12.65 -2.67 -17.70
N ASN A 64 13.26 -3.67 -18.34
CA ASN A 64 14.71 -3.89 -18.29
C ASN A 64 15.28 -3.74 -19.71
N ARG A 65 16.04 -2.67 -19.95
CA ARG A 65 16.82 -2.49 -21.19
C ARG A 65 18.21 -2.01 -20.85
N ASN A 66 19.23 -2.73 -21.31
CA ASN A 66 20.63 -2.29 -21.33
C ASN A 66 21.16 -1.75 -19.98
N GLY A 67 20.90 -2.47 -18.86
CA GLY A 67 21.35 -2.04 -17.53
C GLY A 67 20.54 -0.87 -16.93
N ARG A 68 19.41 -0.52 -17.56
CA ARG A 68 18.41 0.39 -17.01
C ARG A 68 17.19 -0.41 -16.58
N HIS A 69 16.91 -0.39 -15.28
CA HIS A 69 15.70 -0.96 -14.70
C HIS A 69 14.72 0.18 -14.40
N ASN A 70 13.52 0.14 -14.95
CA ASN A 70 12.49 1.14 -14.70
C ASN A 70 11.30 0.47 -14.00
N VAL A 71 10.81 1.12 -12.95
CA VAL A 71 9.56 0.78 -12.26
C VAL A 71 8.63 1.98 -12.44
N VAL A 72 7.53 1.81 -13.15
CA VAL A 72 6.49 2.85 -13.26
C VAL A 72 5.35 2.49 -12.33
N LEU A 73 4.86 3.46 -11.55
CA LEU A 73 3.72 3.37 -10.64
C LEU A 73 2.65 4.34 -11.14
N ASN A 74 1.51 3.82 -11.59
CA ASN A 74 0.38 4.65 -12.03
C ASN A 74 -0.70 4.72 -10.95
N TYR A 75 -0.94 5.90 -10.37
CA TYR A 75 -1.97 6.16 -9.37
C TYR A 75 -3.26 6.61 -10.06
N HIS A 76 -4.15 5.65 -10.37
CA HIS A 76 -5.48 5.90 -10.97
C HIS A 76 -5.47 6.81 -12.21
N GLU A 77 -4.41 6.75 -13.02
CA GLU A 77 -4.22 7.64 -14.17
C GLU A 77 -4.19 9.13 -13.81
N PHE A 78 -4.07 9.51 -12.53
CA PHE A 78 -3.86 10.88 -12.10
C PHE A 78 -2.37 11.21 -12.08
N ILE A 79 -1.54 10.26 -11.62
CA ILE A 79 -0.11 10.45 -11.45
C ILE A 79 0.62 9.19 -11.88
N SER A 80 1.64 9.35 -12.72
CA SER A 80 2.59 8.28 -13.04
C SER A 80 3.96 8.62 -12.43
N ARG A 81 4.44 7.80 -11.50
CA ARG A 81 5.77 7.93 -10.89
C ARG A 81 6.69 6.85 -11.44
N SER A 82 7.79 7.25 -12.07
CA SER A 82 8.83 6.33 -12.56
C SER A 82 10.07 6.36 -11.68
N LEU A 83 10.59 5.18 -11.34
CA LEU A 83 11.87 4.95 -10.68
C LEU A 83 12.79 4.23 -11.66
N THR A 84 13.78 4.94 -12.17
CA THR A 84 14.78 4.40 -13.08
C THR A 84 16.12 4.20 -12.37
N LEU A 85 16.56 2.96 -12.26
CA LEU A 85 17.88 2.57 -11.80
C LEU A 85 18.81 2.31 -13.00
N ASN A 86 19.89 3.05 -13.10
CA ASN A 86 20.98 2.74 -14.02
C ASN A 86 22.07 1.95 -13.28
N THR A 87 22.29 0.71 -13.69
CA THR A 87 23.33 -0.18 -13.18
C THR A 87 24.54 -0.13 -14.11
N GLY A 88 25.47 0.78 -13.82
CA GLY A 88 26.74 0.94 -14.52
C GLY A 88 27.82 1.49 -13.58
N PRO A 89 29.04 1.80 -14.08
CA PRO A 89 30.14 2.31 -13.25
C PRO A 89 29.75 3.55 -12.42
N ASN A 90 28.82 4.35 -12.94
CA ASN A 90 28.20 5.48 -12.24
C ASN A 90 26.74 5.17 -11.93
N SER A 91 26.51 4.22 -11.02
CA SER A 91 25.16 3.81 -10.64
C SER A 91 24.34 5.02 -10.17
N SER A 92 23.13 5.15 -10.68
CA SER A 92 22.26 6.26 -10.31
C SER A 92 20.80 5.86 -10.29
N ILE A 93 20.07 6.48 -9.37
CA ILE A 93 18.62 6.37 -9.27
C ILE A 93 18.03 7.70 -9.74
N PHE A 94 17.03 7.62 -10.59
CA PHE A 94 16.22 8.73 -11.07
C PHE A 94 14.76 8.49 -10.69
N VAL A 95 14.14 9.48 -10.07
CA VAL A 95 12.70 9.50 -9.80
C VAL A 95 12.09 10.60 -10.66
N ALA A 96 10.99 10.32 -11.33
CA ALA A 96 10.22 11.33 -12.05
C ALA A 96 8.73 11.11 -11.79
N ASN A 97 7.99 12.20 -11.60
CA ASN A 97 6.54 12.20 -11.46
C ASN A 97 5.95 12.88 -12.69
N LYS A 98 4.86 12.32 -13.22
CA LYS A 98 4.11 12.89 -14.33
C LYS A 98 2.65 12.99 -13.92
N LEU A 99 2.10 14.19 -13.94
CA LEU A 99 0.67 14.41 -13.71
C LEU A 99 -0.11 14.21 -15.01
N ASN A 100 -1.35 13.77 -14.86
CA ASN A 100 -2.32 13.72 -15.94
C ASN A 100 -3.35 14.82 -15.73
N ASP A 101 -3.00 16.03 -16.14
CA ASP A 101 -3.81 17.22 -15.93
C ASP A 101 -5.22 17.10 -16.51
N ILE A 102 -5.35 16.36 -17.63
CA ILE A 102 -6.63 16.10 -18.27
C ILE A 102 -7.53 15.30 -17.32
N ASN A 103 -7.01 14.21 -16.76
CA ASN A 103 -7.81 13.34 -15.89
C ASN A 103 -8.08 13.99 -14.52
N ILE A 104 -7.10 14.72 -13.97
CA ILE A 104 -7.26 15.48 -12.73
C ILE A 104 -8.36 16.55 -12.91
N SER A 105 -8.26 17.38 -13.95
CA SER A 105 -9.25 18.44 -14.22
C SER A 105 -10.65 17.88 -14.45
N LYS A 106 -10.77 16.72 -15.11
CA LYS A 106 -12.06 16.06 -15.35
C LYS A 106 -12.73 15.58 -14.06
N ASN A 107 -11.96 15.07 -13.10
CA ASN A 107 -12.50 14.55 -11.84
C ASN A 107 -12.70 15.64 -10.78
N PHE A 108 -11.98 16.77 -10.90
CA PHE A 108 -12.05 17.90 -9.96
C PHE A 108 -12.30 19.24 -10.69
N PRO A 109 -13.43 19.42 -11.41
CA PRO A 109 -13.64 20.55 -12.32
C PRO A 109 -13.82 21.91 -11.63
N ASN A 110 -14.12 21.93 -10.33
CA ASN A 110 -14.44 23.16 -9.57
C ASN A 110 -13.33 23.57 -8.60
N MET A 111 -12.12 23.05 -8.78
CA MET A 111 -10.97 23.34 -7.93
C MET A 111 -9.72 23.42 -8.78
N ASP A 112 -8.73 24.19 -8.32
CA ASP A 112 -7.39 24.18 -8.90
C ASP A 112 -6.60 22.92 -8.47
N ALA A 113 -7.14 21.76 -8.86
CA ALA A 113 -6.64 20.46 -8.44
C ALA A 113 -5.28 20.16 -9.10
N CYS A 114 -5.04 20.59 -10.33
CA CYS A 114 -3.74 20.41 -10.99
C CYS A 114 -2.61 21.09 -10.20
N SER A 115 -2.81 22.34 -9.75
CA SER A 115 -1.82 23.03 -8.92
C SER A 115 -1.62 22.35 -7.56
N ALA A 116 -2.70 21.89 -6.93
CA ALA A 116 -2.61 21.16 -5.66
C ALA A 116 -1.84 19.84 -5.80
N PHE A 117 -2.09 19.07 -6.86
CA PHE A 117 -1.36 17.86 -7.18
C PHE A 117 0.11 18.17 -7.50
N ALA A 118 0.40 19.21 -8.28
CA ALA A 118 1.77 19.62 -8.59
C ALA A 118 2.56 20.01 -7.33
N PHE A 119 1.91 20.72 -6.40
CA PHE A 119 2.50 21.11 -5.12
C PHE A 119 2.81 19.90 -4.23
N VAL A 120 1.86 18.98 -4.07
CA VAL A 120 2.05 17.80 -3.19
C VAL A 120 3.06 16.82 -3.78
N PHE A 121 3.00 16.59 -5.09
CA PHE A 121 3.77 15.53 -5.75
C PHE A 121 5.04 16.01 -6.45
N ASN A 122 5.41 17.29 -6.33
CA ASN A 122 6.67 17.84 -6.84
C ASN A 122 6.94 17.41 -8.29
N HIS A 123 6.08 17.88 -9.19
CA HIS A 123 5.94 17.52 -10.61
C HIS A 123 7.26 17.44 -11.43
N GLU A 124 8.38 18.04 -11.03
CA GLU A 124 9.60 18.04 -11.88
C GLU A 124 10.94 17.87 -11.13
N TYR A 125 11.03 16.96 -10.15
CA TYR A 125 12.32 16.66 -9.52
C TYR A 125 12.94 15.37 -10.04
N THR A 126 13.74 15.48 -11.11
CA THR A 126 14.72 14.45 -11.47
C THR A 126 15.85 14.46 -10.44
N LYS A 127 15.67 13.76 -9.32
CA LYS A 127 16.73 13.60 -8.30
C LYS A 127 17.66 12.46 -8.71
N LYS A 128 18.94 12.76 -8.88
CA LYS A 128 20.02 11.79 -9.12
C LYS A 128 20.64 11.39 -7.79
N TYR A 129 20.50 10.13 -7.39
CA TYR A 129 21.20 9.60 -6.21
C TYR A 129 22.43 8.81 -6.64
N ALA A 130 23.59 9.14 -6.09
CA ALA A 130 24.85 8.44 -6.38
C ALA A 130 25.06 7.18 -5.52
N VAL A 131 24.18 6.89 -4.54
CA VAL A 131 24.38 5.82 -3.54
C VAL A 131 23.06 5.07 -3.24
N PRO A 132 23.07 3.72 -3.12
CA PRO A 132 21.88 2.92 -2.82
C PRO A 132 21.18 3.20 -1.48
N LYS A 133 21.90 3.80 -0.51
CA LYS A 133 21.38 4.06 0.86
C LYS A 133 20.18 5.02 0.91
N ASN A 134 19.91 5.77 -0.16
CA ASN A 134 18.90 6.83 -0.15
C ASN A 134 17.51 6.40 -0.64
N LEU A 135 17.36 5.17 -1.16
CA LEU A 135 16.07 4.71 -1.68
C LEU A 135 15.04 4.52 -0.55
N ALA A 136 15.43 3.86 0.55
CA ALA A 136 14.54 3.63 1.69
C ALA A 136 14.09 4.94 2.37
N GLN A 137 14.97 5.95 2.41
CA GLN A 137 14.64 7.26 2.98
C GLN A 137 13.58 8.00 2.14
N GLU A 138 13.68 7.99 0.81
CA GLU A 138 12.68 8.65 -0.05
C GLU A 138 11.30 7.96 -0.02
N THR A 139 11.25 6.63 0.06
CA THR A 139 9.97 5.92 0.19
C THR A 139 9.31 6.13 1.56
N GLN A 140 10.10 6.41 2.62
CA GLN A 140 9.58 6.71 3.95
C GLN A 140 9.07 8.16 4.09
N VAL A 141 9.66 9.14 3.41
CA VAL A 141 9.28 10.57 3.52
C VAL A 141 7.85 10.86 3.05
N SER A 142 7.21 9.93 2.32
CA SER A 142 5.79 10.07 1.94
C SER A 142 4.80 9.75 3.09
N THR A 143 5.27 9.47 4.30
CA THR A 143 4.41 9.18 5.48
C THR A 143 4.37 10.26 6.56
N SER A 144 4.99 11.43 6.34
CA SER A 144 5.09 12.49 7.37
C SER A 144 4.20 13.71 7.15
N VAL A 145 3.13 13.61 6.35
CA VAL A 145 2.09 14.65 6.30
C VAL A 145 0.72 14.02 6.51
N SER A 146 0.40 13.78 7.78
CA SER A 146 -0.94 13.86 8.39
C SER A 146 -0.84 13.46 9.85
#